data_AF-A0A7K9P8V1-F1
#
_entry.id   AF-A0A7K9P8V1-F1
#
_cell.length_a   1.000
_cell.length_b   1.000
_cell.length_c   1.000
_cell.angle_alpha   90.00
_cell.angle_beta   90.00
_cell.angle_gamma   90.00
#
_symmetry.space_group_name_H-M   'P 1'
#
loop_
_entity.id
_entity.type
_entity.pdbx_description
1 polymer ?
#
loop_
_entity_poly.entity_id
_entity_poly.type
_entity_poly.pdbx_seq_one_letter_code
_entity_poly.pdbx_strand_id
1 'polypeptide(L)'
;PAGLNASTFSAKLWCLANSPRVISVRWDSLGQGLLIDRALFEQELLSPASAHGPAPHTFRATRFRSFVRQLNRYGFFKVPGRAGAA
;
A
#
# COMPACT_ATOMS: atom_id res chain seq x y z
N PRO A 1 1.46 1.09 -22.79
CA PRO A 1 2.05 0.09 -21.87
C PRO A 1 0.97 -0.90 -21.40
N ALA A 2 1.22 -2.19 -21.59
CA ALA A 2 0.22 -3.25 -21.62
C ALA A 2 -0.58 -3.44 -20.32
N GLY A 3 -1.91 -3.39 -20.45
CA GLY A 3 -2.85 -4.39 -19.92
C GLY A 3 -2.74 -4.83 -18.46
N LEU A 4 -2.31 -3.97 -17.52
CA LEU A 4 -2.52 -4.26 -16.11
C LEU A 4 -4.02 -4.17 -15.82
N ASN A 5 -4.70 -5.32 -15.74
CA ASN A 5 -6.05 -5.37 -15.22
C ASN A 5 -6.11 -4.57 -13.91
N ALA A 6 -6.88 -3.48 -13.90
CA ALA A 6 -6.99 -2.57 -12.74
C ALA A 6 -7.49 -3.29 -11.47
N SER A 7 -8.03 -4.49 -11.63
CA SER A 7 -8.48 -5.40 -10.58
C SER A 7 -7.36 -6.23 -9.94
N THR A 8 -6.18 -6.37 -10.56
CA THR A 8 -5.05 -7.16 -10.03
C THR A 8 -4.38 -6.44 -8.86
N PHE A 9 -3.87 -7.22 -7.89
CA PHE A 9 -3.19 -6.67 -6.71
C PHE A 9 -2.05 -5.71 -7.07
N SER A 10 -1.19 -6.05 -8.03
CA SER A 10 -0.06 -5.20 -8.43
C SER A 10 -0.49 -3.85 -8.98
N ALA A 11 -1.57 -3.80 -9.77
CA ALA A 11 -2.13 -2.55 -10.30
C ALA A 11 -2.70 -1.69 -9.17
N LYS A 12 -3.45 -2.33 -8.24
CA LYS A 12 -3.99 -1.65 -7.05
C LYS A 12 -2.91 -1.12 -6.14
N LEU A 13 -1.84 -1.90 -5.91
CA LEU A 13 -0.69 -1.50 -5.11
C LEU A 13 0.04 -0.30 -5.73
N TRP A 14 0.21 -0.31 -7.05
CA TRP A 14 0.78 0.83 -7.77
C TRP A 14 -0.08 2.08 -7.62
N CYS A 15 -1.40 1.98 -7.85
CA CYS A 15 -2.31 3.11 -7.64
C CYS A 15 -2.31 3.60 -6.18
N LEU A 16 -2.21 2.69 -5.21
CA LEU A 16 -2.15 3.02 -3.79
C LEU A 16 -0.89 3.82 -3.47
N ALA A 17 0.29 3.34 -3.90
CA ALA A 17 1.58 3.97 -3.63
C ALA A 17 1.80 5.30 -4.38
N ASN A 18 1.06 5.55 -5.46
CA ASN A 18 1.12 6.79 -6.24
C ASN A 18 -0.05 7.75 -5.93
N SER A 19 -0.94 7.40 -5.00
CA SER A 19 -2.07 8.26 -4.65
C SER A 19 -1.63 9.32 -3.64
N PRO A 20 -1.83 10.62 -3.91
CA PRO A 20 -1.52 11.68 -2.95
C PRO A 20 -2.42 11.64 -1.70
N ARG A 21 -3.49 10.83 -1.72
CA ARG A 21 -4.44 10.65 -0.60
C ARG A 21 -4.01 9.58 0.40
N VAL A 22 -3.00 8.78 0.06
CA VAL A 22 -2.53 7.66 0.89
C VAL A 22 -1.07 7.91 1.21
N ILE A 23 -0.78 8.33 2.44
CA ILE A 23 0.60 8.54 2.89
C ILE A 23 1.18 7.31 3.58
N SER A 24 0.33 6.36 3.97
CA SER A 24 0.72 5.11 4.64
C SER A 24 1.53 4.16 3.76
N VAL A 25 1.39 4.23 2.43
CA VAL A 25 2.13 3.39 1.48
C VAL A 25 2.80 4.29 0.46
N ARG A 26 4.13 4.27 0.42
CA ARG A 26 4.92 5.09 -0.51
C ARG A 26 6.17 4.35 -0.96
N TRP A 27 6.71 4.78 -2.10
CA TRP A 27 8.03 4.35 -2.53
C TRP A 27 9.10 4.92 -1.60
N ASP A 28 10.19 4.17 -1.41
CA ASP A 28 11.39 4.73 -0.83
C ASP A 28 12.04 5.76 -1.78
N SER A 29 13.00 6.53 -1.27
CA SER A 29 13.68 7.58 -2.05
C SER A 29 14.37 7.08 -3.33
N LEU A 30 14.72 5.79 -3.38
CA LEU A 30 15.34 5.13 -4.53
C LEU A 30 14.34 4.43 -5.46
N GLY A 31 13.05 4.39 -5.11
CA GLY A 31 12.02 3.65 -5.87
C GLY A 31 12.25 2.13 -5.92
N GLN A 32 13.09 1.59 -5.04
CA GLN A 32 13.47 0.18 -4.98
C GLN A 32 12.59 -0.63 -4.04
N GLY A 33 11.88 0.02 -3.12
CA GLY A 33 11.06 -0.64 -2.12
C GLY A 33 9.84 0.16 -1.72
N LEU A 34 8.88 -0.52 -1.09
CA LEU A 34 7.70 0.10 -0.51
C LEU A 34 7.88 0.28 0.99
N LEU A 35 7.70 1.52 1.43
CA LEU A 35 7.56 1.88 2.83
C LEU A 35 6.09 1.83 3.20
N ILE A 36 5.77 1.03 4.21
CA ILE A 36 4.40 0.84 4.68
C ILE A 36 4.36 1.17 6.17
N ASP A 37 3.74 2.29 6.51
CA ASP A 37 3.44 2.65 7.90
C ASP A 37 2.15 1.95 8.33
N ARG A 38 2.27 1.02 9.28
CA ARG A 38 1.13 0.23 9.73
C ARG A 38 0.07 1.09 10.44
N ALA A 39 0.48 2.03 11.30
CA ALA A 39 -0.48 2.81 12.09
C ALA A 39 -1.29 3.72 11.16
N LEU A 40 -0.62 4.42 10.24
CA LEU A 40 -1.29 5.23 9.22
C LEU A 40 -2.12 4.37 8.26
N PHE A 41 -1.66 3.17 7.87
CA PHE A 41 -2.42 2.29 6.99
C PHE A 41 -3.75 1.88 7.63
N GLU A 42 -3.71 1.48 8.89
CA GLU A 42 -4.93 1.11 9.62
C GLU A 42 -5.84 2.34 9.77
N GLN A 43 -5.30 3.52 10.02
CA GLN A 43 -6.07 4.76 10.12
C GLN A 43 -6.71 5.19 8.79
N GLU A 44 -5.98 5.16 7.68
CA GLU A 44 -6.44 5.66 6.37
C GLU A 44 -7.34 4.67 5.64
N LEU A 45 -7.00 3.38 5.67
CA LEU A 45 -7.60 2.35 4.81
C LEU A 45 -8.51 1.38 5.57
N LEU A 46 -8.33 1.22 6.89
CA LEU A 46 -9.17 0.34 7.70
C LEU A 46 -10.18 1.10 8.59
N SER A 47 -10.00 2.40 8.81
CA SER A 47 -10.97 3.17 9.61
C SER A 47 -12.23 3.47 8.80
N PRO A 48 -13.42 3.21 9.36
CA PRO A 48 -14.69 3.51 8.70
C PRO A 48 -14.96 5.01 8.53
N ALA A 49 -14.17 5.88 9.18
CA ALA A 49 -14.34 7.33 9.24
C ALA A 49 -13.08 8.10 8.77
N SER A 50 -12.31 7.55 7.83
CA SER A 50 -11.15 8.27 7.28
C SER A 50 -11.62 9.62 6.71
N ALA A 51 -11.06 10.71 7.23
CA ALA A 51 -11.46 12.10 6.95
C ALA A 51 -11.27 12.54 5.48
N HIS A 52 -10.88 11.63 4.58
CA HIS A 52 -10.55 11.90 3.19
C HIS A 52 -11.56 11.29 2.19
N GLY A 53 -12.71 10.83 2.69
CA GLY A 53 -13.76 10.18 1.91
C GLY A 53 -13.49 8.67 1.75
N PRO A 54 -14.35 7.93 1.02
CA PRO A 54 -14.11 6.52 0.78
C PRO A 54 -12.71 6.36 0.18
N ALA A 55 -11.88 5.52 0.80
CA ALA A 55 -10.57 5.16 0.27
C ALA A 55 -10.71 4.87 -1.23
N PRO A 56 -9.74 5.29 -2.08
CA PRO A 56 -9.82 5.05 -3.51
C PRO A 56 -10.21 3.58 -3.72
N HIS A 57 -11.28 3.36 -4.47
CA HIS A 57 -12.06 2.10 -4.56
C HIS A 57 -11.23 0.86 -4.96
N THR A 58 -9.93 1.02 -5.13
CA THR A 58 -8.93 0.06 -5.54
C THR A 58 -8.50 -0.90 -4.43
N PHE A 59 -8.48 -0.54 -3.13
CA PHE A 59 -7.94 -1.45 -2.09
C PHE A 59 -8.85 -1.66 -0.88
N ARG A 60 -9.72 -2.68 -0.97
CA ARG A 60 -10.62 -3.09 0.12
C ARG A 60 -9.92 -4.09 1.06
N ALA A 61 -9.06 -3.60 1.94
CA ALA A 61 -8.51 -4.41 3.02
C ALA A 61 -9.38 -4.27 4.28
N THR A 62 -9.59 -5.37 5.01
CA THR A 62 -10.23 -5.35 6.34
C THR A 62 -9.21 -5.47 7.48
N ARG A 63 -8.00 -5.96 7.18
CA ARG A 63 -6.92 -6.20 8.14
C ARG A 63 -5.56 -6.03 7.45
N PHE A 64 -4.61 -5.39 8.14
CA PHE A 64 -3.24 -5.22 7.66
C PHE A 64 -2.54 -6.55 7.33
N ARG A 65 -2.77 -7.61 8.13
CA ARG A 65 -2.20 -8.95 7.85
C ARG A 65 -2.62 -9.52 6.50
N SER A 66 -3.84 -9.22 6.03
CA SER A 66 -4.31 -9.65 4.71
C SER A 66 -3.52 -8.97 3.60
N PHE A 67 -3.14 -7.70 3.78
CA PHE A 67 -2.31 -6.95 2.87
C PHE A 67 -0.89 -7.54 2.78
N VAL A 68 -0.25 -7.79 3.93
CA VAL A 68 1.08 -8.43 3.98
C VAL A 68 1.09 -9.80 3.31
N ARG A 69 0.03 -10.60 3.51
CA ARG A 69 -0.09 -11.90 2.83
C ARG A 69 -0.16 -11.75 1.31
N GLN A 70 -0.86 -10.73 0.81
CA GLN A 70 -0.89 -10.46 -0.64
C GLN A 70 0.48 -10.02 -1.13
N LEU A 71 1.19 -9.15 -0.41
CA LEU A 71 2.57 -8.80 -0.72
C LEU A 71 3.46 -10.05 -0.86
N ASN A 72 3.44 -10.94 0.14
CA ASN A 72 4.24 -12.18 0.11
C ASN A 72 3.87 -13.09 -1.08
N ARG A 73 2.57 -13.20 -1.41
CA ARG A 73 2.10 -14.00 -2.57
C ARG A 73 2.62 -13.46 -3.90
N TYR A 74 2.82 -12.15 -3.99
CA TYR A 74 3.34 -11.48 -5.18
C TYR A 74 4.88 -11.30 -5.15
N GLY A 75 5.58 -11.96 -4.22
CA GLY A 75 7.04 -12.00 -4.17
C GLY A 75 7.70 -10.85 -3.39
N PHE A 76 6.92 -9.97 -2.74
CA PHE A 76 7.48 -8.97 -1.85
C PHE A 76 7.92 -9.62 -0.54
N PHE A 77 9.01 -9.13 0.03
CA PHE A 77 9.53 -9.55 1.32
C PHE A 77 9.87 -8.33 2.17
N LYS A 78 9.79 -8.47 3.49
CA LYS A 78 10.20 -7.43 4.42
C LYS A 78 11.72 -7.37 4.46
N VAL A 79 12.28 -6.18 4.26
CA VAL A 79 13.72 -5.93 4.40
C VAL A 79 14.01 -5.47 5.84
N PRO A 80 14.63 -6.30 6.71
CA PRO A 80 15.06 -5.86 8.04
C PRO A 80 16.21 -4.85 7.93
N GLY A 81 16.20 -3.80 8.74
CA GLY A 81 17.30 -2.82 8.82
C GLY A 81 17.18 -1.59 7.89
N ARG A 82 16.29 -1.61 6.89
CA ARG A 82 15.96 -0.42 6.08
C ARG A 82 14.78 0.35 6.68
N ALA A 83 14.84 0.63 7.98
CA ALA A 83 13.95 1.60 8.60
C ALA A 83 14.56 2.99 8.38
N GLY A 84 14.13 3.67 7.31
CA GLY A 84 14.37 5.09 7.08
C GLY A 84 15.82 5.55 7.20
N ALA A 85 16.64 5.31 6.17
CA ALA A 85 17.69 6.29 5.86
C ALA A 85 16.99 7.47 5.17
N ALA A 86 16.50 8.40 5.98
CA ALA A 86 16.07 9.73 5.58
C ALA A 86 16.80 10.73 6.45
#